data_AF-A0AB38U5V0-F1
#
_entry.id   AF-A0AB38U5V0-F1
#
_cell.length_a   1.000
_cell.length_b   1.000
_cell.length_c   1.000
_cell.angle_alpha   90.00
_cell.angle_beta   90.00
_cell.angle_gamma   90.00
#
_symmetry.space_group_name_H-M   'P 1'
#
loop_
_entity.id
_entity.type
_entity.pdbx_description
1 polymer ?
#
loop_
_entity_poly.entity_id
_entity_poly.type
_entity_poly.pdbx_seq_one_letter_code
_entity_poly.pdbx_strand_id
1 'polypeptide(L)'
;MRVLLVYQNVPESVDWFVLTDPSVEDLNILHLAHGSFMNATETSEEAEQALNKISTFLCDPARKDIYSADYLEEAASDFGKWHSFKVEESDLPGTGGIDKVFTCGFLM
;
A
#
# COMPACT_ATOMS: atom_id res chain seq x y z
N MET A 1 4.33 -11.68 12.62
CA MET A 1 3.03 -11.01 12.47
C MET A 1 2.71 -10.89 10.98
N ARG A 2 1.51 -11.27 10.56
CA ARG A 2 1.03 -11.11 9.19
C ARG A 2 -0.03 -10.04 9.11
N VAL A 3 0.08 -9.19 8.11
CA VAL A 3 -0.83 -8.07 7.89
C VAL A 3 -1.41 -8.16 6.50
N LEU A 4 -2.73 -8.05 6.38
CA LEU A 4 -3.41 -7.92 5.11
C LEU A 4 -3.62 -6.43 4.81
N LEU A 5 -3.06 -5.96 3.69
CA LEU A 5 -3.40 -4.67 3.10
C LEU A 5 -4.35 -4.89 1.92
N VAL A 6 -5.50 -4.23 1.96
CA VAL A 6 -6.50 -4.17 0.91
C VAL A 6 -6.43 -2.79 0.27
N TYR A 7 -5.84 -2.71 -0.92
CA TYR A 7 -5.66 -1.46 -1.64
C TYR A 7 -6.71 -1.32 -2.74
N GLN A 8 -7.54 -0.29 -2.67
CA GLN A 8 -8.70 -0.11 -3.54
C GLN A 8 -8.45 1.03 -4.54
N ASN A 9 -8.43 0.73 -5.83
CA ASN A 9 -8.48 1.74 -6.89
C ASN A 9 -9.94 1.89 -7.31
N VAL A 10 -10.69 2.78 -6.68
CA VAL A 10 -12.15 2.84 -6.89
C VAL A 10 -12.48 3.60 -8.17
N PRO A 11 -13.38 3.07 -9.03
CA PRO A 11 -14.12 1.80 -8.94
C PRO A 11 -13.46 0.61 -9.67
N GLU A 12 -12.25 0.77 -10.19
CA GLU A 12 -11.61 -0.15 -11.14
C GLU A 12 -11.15 -1.49 -10.56
N SER A 13 -10.48 -1.50 -9.39
CA SER A 13 -9.85 -2.72 -8.89
C SER A 13 -9.62 -2.73 -7.38
N VAL A 14 -9.41 -3.94 -6.85
CA VAL A 14 -8.96 -4.19 -5.49
C VAL A 14 -7.76 -5.11 -5.55
N ASP A 15 -6.65 -4.68 -4.94
CA ASP A 15 -5.42 -5.44 -4.83
C ASP A 15 -5.19 -5.88 -3.38
N TRP A 16 -4.70 -7.12 -3.22
CA TRP A 16 -4.49 -7.76 -1.92
C TRP A 16 -3.00 -8.00 -1.68
N PHE A 17 -2.49 -7.57 -0.53
CA PHE A 17 -1.09 -7.77 -0.15
C PHE A 17 -0.98 -8.39 1.24
N VAL A 18 -0.21 -9.47 1.36
CA VAL A 18 0.03 -10.14 2.65
C VAL A 18 1.46 -9.87 3.09
N LEU A 19 1.63 -8.87 3.94
CA LEU A 19 2.93 -8.46 4.48
C LEU A 19 3.34 -9.36 5.65
N THR A 20 4.56 -9.88 5.59
CA THR A 20 5.14 -10.73 6.65
C THR A 20 6.15 -9.94 7.47
N ASP A 21 5.91 -9.87 8.78
CA ASP A 21 6.77 -9.19 9.76
C ASP A 21 7.11 -7.73 9.38
N PRO A 22 6.10 -6.89 9.08
CA PRO A 22 6.33 -5.47 8.77
C PRO A 22 7.02 -4.76 9.93
N SER A 23 7.89 -3.80 9.61
CA SER A 23 8.57 -3.00 10.62
C SER A 23 7.60 -2.10 11.40
N VAL A 24 8.06 -1.52 12.51
CA VAL A 24 7.26 -0.55 13.27
C VAL A 24 6.89 0.67 12.41
N GLU A 25 7.79 1.10 11.53
CA GLU A 25 7.54 2.20 10.59
C GLU A 25 6.45 1.82 9.57
N ASP A 26 6.53 0.62 9.00
CA ASP A 26 5.54 0.10 8.05
C ASP A 26 4.14 0.06 8.67
N LEU A 27 4.05 -0.39 9.93
CA LEU A 27 2.79 -0.43 10.66
C LEU A 27 2.23 0.96 10.95
N ASN A 28 3.09 1.94 11.23
CA ASN A 28 2.66 3.31 11.44
C ASN A 28 2.08 3.91 10.15
N ILE A 29 2.73 3.69 9.00
CA ILE A 29 2.24 4.11 7.69
C ILE A 29 0.86 3.48 7.41
N LEU A 30 0.72 2.16 7.61
CA LEU A 30 -0.55 1.47 7.43
C LEU A 30 -1.66 1.98 8.36
N HIS A 31 -1.32 2.29 9.62
CA HIS A 31 -2.27 2.85 10.58
C HIS A 31 -2.76 4.25 10.17
N LEU A 32 -1.86 5.12 9.69
CA LEU A 32 -2.21 6.47 9.26
C LEU A 32 -3.08 6.47 7.99
N ALA A 33 -2.80 5.56 7.05
CA ALA A 33 -3.57 5.46 5.81
C ALA A 33 -4.91 4.70 5.96
N HIS A 34 -5.15 4.04 7.09
CA HIS A 34 -6.29 3.14 7.23
C HIS A 34 -7.63 3.87 7.14
N GLY A 35 -8.48 3.43 6.21
CA GLY A 35 -9.79 4.01 5.96
C GLY A 35 -9.75 5.27 5.11
N SER A 36 -8.55 5.75 4.76
CA SER A 36 -8.35 6.92 3.94
C SER A 36 -8.16 6.55 2.46
N PHE A 37 -8.52 7.51 1.61
CA PHE A 37 -8.35 7.39 0.18
C PHE A 37 -7.72 8.66 -0.37
N MET A 38 -6.79 8.48 -1.31
CA MET A 38 -6.22 9.60 -2.05
C MET A 38 -7.34 10.27 -2.86
N ASN A 39 -7.32 11.59 -2.94
CA ASN A 39 -8.35 12.45 -3.54
C ASN A 39 -9.71 12.52 -2.80
N ALA A 40 -9.85 11.89 -1.63
CA ALA A 40 -11.03 12.12 -0.80
C ALA A 40 -10.93 13.49 -0.09
N THR A 41 -12.05 14.22 0.02
CA THR A 41 -12.09 15.57 0.61
C THR A 41 -11.77 15.63 2.10
N GLU A 42 -11.87 14.51 2.82
CA GLU A 42 -11.68 14.42 4.28
C GLU A 42 -10.37 13.72 4.68
N THR A 43 -9.49 13.40 3.74
CA THR A 43 -8.19 12.79 4.06
C THR A 43 -7.27 13.83 4.69
N SER A 44 -6.68 13.51 5.85
CA SER A 44 -5.72 14.41 6.51
C SER A 44 -4.37 14.43 5.79
N GLU A 45 -3.57 15.46 6.00
CA GLU A 45 -2.24 15.58 5.40
C GLU A 45 -1.34 14.38 5.75
N GLU A 46 -1.39 13.90 7.00
CA GLU A 46 -0.60 12.73 7.42
C GLU A 46 -1.06 11.45 6.73
N ALA A 47 -2.37 11.30 6.51
CA ALA A 47 -2.93 10.17 5.78
C ALA A 47 -2.58 10.26 4.29
N GLU A 48 -2.59 11.45 3.67
CA GLU A 48 -2.14 11.65 2.28
C GLU A 48 -0.67 11.28 2.11
N GLN A 49 0.20 11.73 3.03
CA GLN A 49 1.63 11.35 3.02
C GLN A 49 1.81 9.84 3.16
N ALA A 50 1.06 9.20 4.06
CA ALA A 50 1.08 7.75 4.21
C ALA A 50 0.59 7.02 2.95
N LEU A 51 -0.48 7.50 2.31
CA LEU A 51 -1.02 6.95 1.07
C LEU A 51 -0.05 7.08 -0.11
N ASN A 52 0.65 8.21 -0.22
CA ASN A 52 1.71 8.41 -1.21
C ASN A 52 2.83 7.40 -1.02
N LYS A 53 3.30 7.22 0.23
CA LYS A 53 4.34 6.24 0.54
C LYS A 53 3.89 4.80 0.28
N ILE A 54 2.64 4.44 0.60
CA ILE A 54 2.07 3.14 0.22
C ILE A 54 2.07 2.99 -1.30
N SER A 55 1.64 4.00 -2.05
CA SER A 55 1.65 3.96 -3.52
C SER A 55 3.06 3.67 -4.05
N THR A 56 4.08 4.35 -3.53
CA THR A 56 5.50 4.09 -3.82
C THR A 56 5.90 2.64 -3.51
N PHE A 57 5.49 2.10 -2.36
CA PHE A 57 5.80 0.74 -1.94
C PHE A 57 5.14 -0.33 -2.82
N LEU A 58 3.95 -0.05 -3.37
CA LEU A 58 3.19 -1.00 -4.18
C LEU A 58 3.57 -0.96 -5.68
N CYS A 59 4.23 0.11 -6.13
CA CYS A 59 4.63 0.28 -7.53
C CYS A 59 5.42 -0.93 -8.07
N ASP A 60 5.20 -1.24 -9.34
CA ASP A 60 6.01 -2.22 -10.06
C ASP A 60 7.47 -1.71 -10.18
N PRO A 61 8.46 -2.40 -9.59
CA PRO A 61 9.87 -2.01 -9.66
C PRO A 61 10.39 -1.83 -11.09
N ALA A 62 9.80 -2.52 -12.07
CA ALA A 62 10.19 -2.42 -13.48
C ALA A 62 9.79 -1.08 -14.11
N ARG A 63 8.91 -0.30 -13.47
CA ARG A 63 8.47 1.05 -13.91
C ARG A 63 9.13 2.18 -13.12
N LYS A 64 10.17 1.87 -12.34
CA LYS A 64 10.84 2.84 -11.48
C LYS A 64 11.30 4.08 -12.22
N ASP A 65 11.85 3.92 -13.42
CA ASP A 65 12.31 4.97 -14.31
C ASP A 65 11.20 5.95 -14.74
N ILE A 66 9.98 5.46 -14.91
CA ILE A 66 8.82 6.27 -15.31
C ILE A 66 8.30 7.10 -14.12
N TYR A 67 8.23 6.53 -12.92
CA TYR A 67 7.67 7.20 -11.75
C TYR A 67 8.69 8.03 -10.96
N SER A 68 9.98 7.67 -10.99
CA SER A 68 11.04 8.41 -10.29
C SER A 68 11.37 9.76 -10.94
N ALA A 69 11.02 9.94 -12.21
CA ALA A 69 11.36 11.15 -12.94
C ALA A 69 10.47 12.36 -12.56
N ASP A 70 9.22 12.12 -12.15
CA ASP A 70 8.22 13.19 -12.03
C ASP A 70 7.68 13.43 -10.61
N TYR A 71 7.78 12.50 -9.65
CA TYR A 71 6.98 12.62 -8.41
C TYR A 71 7.62 12.24 -7.07
N LEU A 72 8.79 11.60 -7.02
CA LEU A 72 9.28 10.98 -5.78
C LEU A 72 10.78 11.22 -5.55
N GLU A 73 11.11 12.23 -4.76
CA GLU A 73 12.42 12.36 -4.07
C GLU A 73 12.58 11.33 -2.92
N GLU A 74 11.62 10.40 -2.75
CA GLU A 74 11.72 9.34 -1.76
C GLU A 74 12.86 8.37 -2.11
N ALA A 75 13.48 7.83 -1.06
CA ALA A 75 14.64 6.97 -1.17
C ALA A 75 14.36 5.82 -2.16
N ALA A 76 15.18 5.73 -3.20
CA ALA A 76 15.07 4.70 -4.25
C ALA A 76 15.04 3.25 -3.72
N SER A 77 15.31 3.02 -2.42
CA SER A 77 15.19 1.76 -1.69
C SER A 77 13.75 1.31 -1.44
N ASP A 78 12.82 2.26 -1.39
CA ASP A 78 11.45 2.03 -0.93
C ASP A 78 10.48 1.70 -2.08
N PHE A 79 10.89 2.02 -3.30
CA PHE A 79 10.11 1.80 -4.51
C PHE A 79 9.85 0.30 -4.75
N GLY A 80 8.57 -0.07 -4.78
CA GLY A 80 8.14 -1.45 -4.98
C GLY A 80 8.49 -2.40 -3.84
N LYS A 81 8.82 -1.87 -2.65
CA LYS A 81 9.16 -2.64 -1.44
C LYS A 81 8.13 -3.73 -1.13
N TRP A 82 6.83 -3.47 -1.36
CA TRP A 82 5.74 -4.38 -1.06
C TRP A 82 5.15 -5.09 -2.28
N HIS A 83 5.66 -4.79 -3.48
CA HIS A 83 5.10 -5.28 -4.74
C HIS A 83 5.02 -6.82 -4.79
N SER A 84 6.06 -7.51 -4.33
CA SER A 84 6.14 -8.98 -4.33
C SER A 84 5.23 -9.68 -3.32
N PHE A 85 4.58 -8.94 -2.42
CA PHE A 85 3.61 -9.50 -1.46
C PHE A 85 2.18 -9.52 -1.99
N LYS A 86 1.97 -9.09 -3.24
CA LYS A 86 0.67 -9.17 -3.91
C LYS A 86 0.24 -10.64 -4.01
N VAL A 87 -1.02 -10.90 -3.68
CA VAL A 87 -1.65 -12.22 -3.80
C VAL A 87 -2.98 -12.10 -4.50
N GLU A 88 -3.41 -13.18 -5.15
CA GLU A 88 -4.77 -13.28 -5.68
C GLU A 88 -5.76 -13.48 -4.52
N GLU A 89 -6.98 -12.95 -4.67
CA GLU A 89 -8.03 -13.07 -3.65
C GLU A 89 -8.31 -14.56 -3.31
N SER A 90 -8.27 -15.42 -4.32
CA SER A 90 -8.46 -16.87 -4.18
C SER A 90 -7.43 -17.54 -3.29
N ASP A 91 -6.24 -16.96 -3.16
CA ASP A 91 -5.12 -17.54 -2.42
C ASP A 91 -5.11 -17.11 -0.95
N LEU A 92 -5.88 -16.08 -0.57
CA LEU A 92 -5.95 -15.55 0.79
C LEU A 92 -6.18 -16.64 1.86
N PRO A 93 -7.10 -17.61 1.70
CA PRO A 93 -7.29 -18.68 2.69
C PRO A 93 -6.04 -19.53 2.94
N GLY A 94 -5.13 -19.62 1.95
CA GLY A 94 -3.88 -20.37 2.02
C GLY A 94 -2.70 -19.61 2.65
N THR A 95 -2.83 -18.31 2.87
CA THR A 95 -1.73 -17.44 3.37
C THR A 95 -1.45 -17.58 4.88
N GLY A 96 -2.30 -18.32 5.59
CA GLY A 96 -2.22 -18.54 7.03
C GLY A 96 -3.01 -17.50 7.85
N GLY A 97 -2.75 -17.44 9.16
CA GLY A 97 -3.42 -16.49 10.05
C GLY A 97 -2.99 -15.05 9.78
N ILE A 98 -3.97 -14.14 9.66
CA ILE A 98 -3.78 -12.70 9.55
C ILE A 98 -4.01 -12.06 10.92
N ASP A 99 -3.04 -11.30 11.41
CA ASP A 99 -3.10 -10.65 12.73
C ASP A 99 -3.81 -9.28 12.65
N LYS A 100 -3.68 -8.56 11.54
CA LYS A 100 -4.29 -7.26 11.30
C LYS A 100 -4.69 -7.07 9.84
N VAL A 101 -5.74 -6.27 9.63
CA VAL A 101 -6.21 -5.87 8.30
C VAL A 101 -6.20 -4.35 8.21
N PHE A 102 -5.70 -3.84 7.09
CA PHE A 102 -5.74 -2.43 6.74
C PHE A 102 -6.37 -2.28 5.36
N THR A 103 -7.28 -1.33 5.24
CA THR A 103 -7.91 -0.92 3.98
C THR A 103 -7.53 0.52 3.68
N CYS A 104 -7.13 0.83 2.46
CA CYS A 104 -6.92 2.20 1.97
C CYS A 104 -6.99 2.20 0.44
N GLY A 105 -6.78 3.34 -0.22
CA GLY A 105 -6.82 3.34 -1.67
C GLY A 105 -6.76 4.70 -2.34
N PHE A 106 -7.24 4.72 -3.58
CA PHE A 106 -7.29 5.88 -4.46
C PHE A 106 -8.70 6.04 -5.01
N LEU A 107 -9.22 7.27 -4.99
CA LEU A 107 -10.44 7.67 -5.71
C LEU A 107 -10.04 8.37 -7.01
N MET A 108 -10.52 7.85 -8.15
CA MET A 108 -10.38 8.50 -9.47
C MET A 108 -11.40 9.61 -9.71
#